data_AF-A0A895XU15-F1
#
_entry.id   AF-A0A895XU15-F1
#
_cell.length_a   1.000
_cell.length_b   1.000
_cell.length_c   1.000
_cell.angle_alpha   90.00
_cell.angle_beta   90.00
_cell.angle_gamma   90.00
#
_symmetry.space_group_name_H-M   'P 1'
#
loop_
_entity.id
_entity.type
_entity.pdbx_description
1 polymer ?
#
loop_
_entity_poly.entity_id
_entity_poly.type
_entity_poly.pdbx_seq_one_letter_code
_entity_poly.pdbx_strand_id
1 'polypeptide(L)'
;MIVVHVTLRTNEKNRPATIEALRQLQDNTRKKDRGCLAYNFSADLDDANTFYCTEEWTSMGALETHLASDHMAQSDATLEKLLTSKADVSVFTAQKAHIPQP
;
A
#
# COMPACT_ATOMS: atom_id res chain seq x y z
N MET A 1 -0.54 -13.49 -10.87
CA MET A 1 -1.09 -12.32 -10.15
C MET A 1 0.02 -11.28 -10.03
N ILE A 2 -0.30 -10.05 -9.70
CA ILE A 2 0.69 -9.03 -9.36
C ILE A 2 0.72 -8.87 -7.84
N VAL A 3 1.92 -8.76 -7.28
CA VAL A 3 2.15 -8.43 -5.88
C VAL A 3 2.93 -7.13 -5.82
N VAL A 4 2.51 -6.20 -4.98
CA VAL A 4 3.23 -4.96 -4.73
C VAL A 4 3.66 -4.93 -3.28
N HIS A 5 4.94 -4.62 -3.05
CA HIS A 5 5.46 -4.32 -1.73
C HIS A 5 5.89 -2.87 -1.70
N VAL A 6 5.37 -2.11 -0.74
CA VAL A 6 5.66 -0.69 -0.57
C VAL A 6 6.27 -0.48 0.81
N THR A 7 7.32 0.32 0.91
CA THR A 7 7.84 0.84 2.17
C THR A 7 7.62 2.36 2.24
N LEU A 8 7.04 2.83 3.35
CA LEU A 8 6.78 4.24 3.62
C LEU A 8 7.45 4.65 4.93
N ARG A 9 8.09 5.82 4.93
CA ARG A 9 8.75 6.37 6.12
C ARG A 9 8.21 7.75 6.45
N THR A 10 7.89 7.96 7.72
CA THR A 10 7.41 9.24 8.25
C THR A 10 8.29 9.69 9.42
N ASN A 11 7.81 10.65 10.21
CA ASN A 11 8.40 11.04 11.48
C ASN A 11 7.35 10.98 12.60
N GLU A 12 7.80 11.01 13.86
CA GLU A 12 6.94 10.88 15.03
C GLU A 12 5.78 11.90 15.04
N LYS A 13 6.07 13.16 14.67
CA LYS A 13 5.08 14.23 14.60
C LYS A 13 3.97 13.94 13.60
N ASN A 14 4.33 13.42 12.42
CA ASN A 14 3.40 13.14 11.33
C ASN A 14 2.75 11.76 11.43
N ARG A 15 3.25 10.87 12.30
CA ARG A 15 2.81 9.48 12.40
C ARG A 15 1.30 9.31 12.59
N PRO A 16 0.61 10.03 13.50
CA PRO A 16 -0.85 9.87 13.65
C PRO A 16 -1.63 10.21 12.37
N ALA A 17 -1.28 11.32 11.71
CA ALA A 17 -1.89 11.74 10.46
C ALA A 17 -1.56 10.77 9.31
N THR A 18 -0.35 10.21 9.31
CA THR A 18 0.06 9.17 8.35
C THR A 18 -0.83 7.95 8.49
N ILE A 19 -1.04 7.44 9.72
CA ILE A 19 -1.92 6.28 9.97
C ILE A 19 -3.35 6.53 9.47
N GLU A 20 -3.89 7.73 9.68
CA GLU A 20 -5.22 8.10 9.20
C GLU A 20 -5.29 8.07 7.67
N ALA A 21 -4.32 8.70 7.00
CA ALA A 21 -4.23 8.70 5.53
C ALA A 21 -4.09 7.28 4.96
N LEU A 22 -3.24 6.44 5.55
CA LEU A 22 -3.05 5.04 5.13
C LEU A 22 -4.33 4.21 5.31
N ARG A 23 -5.06 4.38 6.42
CA ARG A 23 -6.36 3.70 6.64
C ARG A 23 -7.39 4.13 5.60
N GLN A 24 -7.46 5.42 5.31
CA GLN A 24 -8.41 5.96 4.32
C GLN A 24 -8.10 5.44 2.91
N LEU A 25 -6.83 5.41 2.52
CA LEU A 25 -6.38 4.83 1.24
C LEU A 25 -6.74 3.34 1.18
N GLN A 26 -6.39 2.57 2.21
CA GLN A 26 -6.70 1.14 2.29
C GLN A 26 -8.19 0.85 2.11
N ASP A 27 -9.04 1.58 2.83
CA ASP A 27 -10.48 1.40 2.77
C ASP A 27 -11.05 1.79 1.40
N ASN A 28 -10.53 2.87 0.79
CA ASN A 28 -10.93 3.27 -0.55
C ASN A 28 -10.55 2.21 -1.59
N THR A 29 -9.29 1.76 -1.59
CA THR A 29 -8.80 0.77 -2.54
C THR A 29 -9.61 -0.53 -2.47
N ARG A 30 -9.82 -1.06 -1.25
CA ARG A 30 -10.61 -2.29 -1.06
C ARG A 30 -12.06 -2.17 -1.53
N LYS A 31 -12.67 -0.99 -1.40
CA LYS A 31 -14.08 -0.77 -1.76
C LYS A 31 -14.27 -0.46 -3.24
N LYS A 32 -13.31 0.25 -3.86
CA LYS A 32 -13.47 0.85 -5.18
C LYS A 32 -12.76 0.06 -6.28
N ASP A 33 -11.67 -0.64 -5.96
CA ASP A 33 -10.77 -1.16 -7.00
C ASP A 33 -11.06 -2.62 -7.32
N ARG A 34 -11.73 -2.81 -8.47
CA ARG A 34 -11.99 -4.13 -9.00
C ARG A 34 -10.68 -4.82 -9.36
N GLY A 35 -10.50 -6.04 -8.86
CA GLY A 35 -9.28 -6.82 -9.08
C GLY A 35 -8.22 -6.64 -7.99
N CYS A 36 -8.46 -5.77 -7.01
CA CYS A 36 -7.72 -5.79 -5.74
C CYS A 36 -8.13 -7.04 -4.95
N LEU A 37 -7.16 -7.91 -4.66
CA LEU A 37 -7.33 -9.14 -3.88
C LEU A 37 -6.93 -8.93 -2.41
N ALA A 38 -5.88 -8.14 -2.19
CA ALA A 38 -5.42 -7.71 -0.87
C ALA A 38 -4.80 -6.32 -0.98
N TYR A 39 -4.93 -5.53 0.07
CA TYR A 39 -4.31 -4.21 0.19
C TYR A 39 -4.21 -3.92 1.67
N ASN A 40 -3.04 -4.10 2.25
CA ASN A 40 -2.88 -4.15 3.70
C ASN A 40 -1.68 -3.30 4.13
N PHE A 41 -1.94 -2.30 4.96
CA PHE A 41 -0.87 -1.61 5.67
C PHE A 41 -0.53 -2.34 6.97
N SER A 42 0.77 -2.42 7.24
CA SER A 42 1.34 -2.84 8.52
C SER A 42 2.37 -1.81 8.98
N ALA A 43 2.65 -1.79 10.28
CA ALA A 43 3.75 -1.02 10.85
C ALA A 43 4.94 -1.94 11.10
N ASP A 44 6.14 -1.40 10.97
CA ASP A 44 7.36 -2.08 11.38
C ASP A 44 7.39 -2.26 12.91
N LEU A 45 8.00 -3.35 13.38
CA LEU A 45 8.08 -3.69 14.79
C LEU A 45 9.23 -2.96 15.50
N ASP A 46 10.31 -2.66 14.78
CA ASP A 46 11.53 -2.04 15.30
C ASP A 46 11.52 -0.52 15.10
N ASP A 47 10.91 -0.02 14.02
CA ASP A 47 10.73 1.41 13.76
C ASP A 47 9.25 1.80 13.60
N ALA A 48 8.68 2.39 14.64
CA ALA A 48 7.29 2.82 14.65
C ALA A 48 6.92 3.83 13.54
N ASN A 49 7.89 4.49 12.89
CA ASN A 49 7.68 5.44 11.81
C ASN A 49 7.85 4.83 10.41
N THR A 50 8.09 3.52 10.34
CA THR A 50 8.11 2.76 9.08
C THR A 50 6.81 1.97 8.94
N PHE A 51 6.21 2.05 7.75
CA PHE A 51 5.02 1.32 7.37
C PHE A 51 5.28 0.55 6.08
N TYR A 52 4.57 -0.57 5.93
CA TYR A 52 4.58 -1.37 4.71
C TYR A 52 3.18 -1.44 4.12
N CYS A 53 3.07 -1.44 2.79
CA CYS A 53 1.88 -1.90 2.09
C CYS A 53 2.20 -3.22 1.41
N THR A 54 1.33 -4.22 1.58
CA THR A 54 1.31 -5.41 0.73
C THR A 54 0.02 -5.44 -0.05
N GLU A 55 0.15 -5.53 -1.36
CA GLU A 55 -0.98 -5.53 -2.28
C GLU A 55 -0.94 -6.78 -3.15
N GLU A 56 -2.11 -7.37 -3.41
CA GLU A 56 -2.29 -8.45 -4.37
C GLU A 56 -3.33 -8.02 -5.40
N TRP A 57 -3.01 -8.18 -6.68
CA TRP A 57 -3.85 -7.77 -7.80
C TRP A 57 -4.04 -8.92 -8.80
N THR A 58 -5.23 -9.01 -9.39
CA THR A 58 -5.54 -10.04 -10.39
C THR A 58 -4.65 -9.94 -11.63
N SER A 59 -4.30 -8.73 -12.05
CA SER A 59 -3.49 -8.45 -13.24
C SER A 59 -2.79 -7.09 -13.16
N MET A 60 -1.85 -6.85 -14.08
CA MET A 60 -1.17 -5.56 -14.21
C MET A 60 -2.15 -4.44 -14.58
N GLY A 61 -3.12 -4.70 -15.45
CA GLY A 61 -4.14 -3.71 -15.82
C GLY A 61 -5.06 -3.29 -14.65
N ALA A 62 -5.30 -4.18 -13.68
CA ALA A 62 -6.03 -3.82 -12.46
C ALA A 62 -5.20 -2.85 -11.60
N LEU A 63 -3.90 -3.11 -11.45
CA LEU A 63 -2.98 -2.22 -10.75
C LEU A 63 -2.83 -0.87 -11.47
N GLU A 64 -2.70 -0.84 -12.79
CA GLU A 64 -2.64 0.41 -13.57
C GLU A 64 -3.91 1.26 -13.40
N THR A 65 -5.09 0.62 -13.38
CA THR A 65 -6.37 1.31 -13.12
C THR A 65 -6.38 1.92 -11.71
N HIS A 66 -5.86 1.21 -10.71
CA HIS A 66 -5.71 1.73 -9.36
C HIS A 66 -4.78 2.94 -9.30
N LEU A 67 -3.60 2.86 -9.93
CA LEU A 67 -2.63 3.96 -9.97
C LEU A 67 -3.17 5.22 -10.65
N ALA A 68 -4.13 5.08 -11.57
CA ALA A 68 -4.79 6.19 -12.24
C ALA A 68 -6.04 6.74 -11.52
N SER A 69 -6.40 6.20 -10.36
CA SER A 69 -7.66 6.53 -9.67
C SER A 69 -7.61 7.84 -8.87
N ASP A 70 -8.79 8.46 -8.68
CA ASP A 70 -8.92 9.70 -7.92
C ASP A 70 -8.49 9.55 -6.45
N HIS A 71 -8.81 8.43 -5.79
CA HIS A 71 -8.40 8.22 -4.39
C HIS A 71 -6.90 8.01 -4.26
N MET A 72 -6.23 7.47 -5.29
CA MET A 72 -4.77 7.39 -5.30
C MET A 72 -4.15 8.78 -5.41
N ALA A 73 -4.58 9.60 -6.38
CA ALA A 73 -4.10 10.97 -6.53
C ALA A 73 -4.31 11.82 -5.25
N GLN A 74 -5.46 11.69 -4.58
CA GLN A 74 -5.73 12.37 -3.31
C GLN A 74 -4.81 11.89 -2.17
N SER A 75 -4.54 10.58 -2.13
CA SER A 75 -3.67 9.98 -1.12
C SER A 75 -2.21 10.39 -1.35
N ASP A 76 -1.73 10.42 -2.60
CA ASP A 76 -0.40 10.89 -2.95
C ASP A 76 -0.16 12.33 -2.49
N ALA A 77 -1.09 13.24 -2.81
CA ALA A 77 -0.99 14.64 -2.40
C ALA A 77 -0.98 14.84 -0.88
N THR A 78 -1.59 13.91 -0.13
CA THR A 78 -1.59 13.92 1.33
C THR A 78 -0.29 13.33 1.88
N LEU A 79 0.11 12.15 1.40
CA LEU A 79 1.27 11.42 1.86
C LEU A 79 2.59 12.14 1.51
N GLU A 80 2.66 12.85 0.38
CA GLU A 80 3.83 13.66 0.00
C GLU A 80 4.22 14.68 1.09
N LYS A 81 3.23 15.20 1.83
CA LYS A 81 3.46 16.18 2.92
C LYS A 81 3.81 15.52 4.24
N LEU A 82 3.49 14.24 4.41
CA LEU A 82 3.61 13.51 5.67
C LEU A 82 4.89 12.69 5.73
N LEU A 83 5.29 12.09 4.62
CA LEU A 83 6.44 11.20 4.53
C LEU A 83 7.77 11.97 4.53
N THR A 84 8.81 11.33 5.05
CA THR A 84 10.18 11.86 5.11
C THR A 84 11.01 11.49 3.88
N SER A 85 10.52 10.54 3.09
CA SER A 85 11.09 10.13 1.81
C SER A 85 9.99 9.74 0.84
N LYS A 86 10.34 9.60 -0.45
CA LYS A 86 9.46 8.93 -1.41
C LYS A 86 9.19 7.49 -0.94
N ALA A 87 8.02 6.97 -1.27
CA ALA A 87 7.70 5.57 -1.08
C ALA A 87 8.64 4.72 -1.94
N ASP A 88 9.14 3.63 -1.36
CA ASP A 88 9.88 2.61 -2.10
C ASP A 88 8.89 1.53 -2.55
N VAL A 89 8.87 1.23 -3.84
CA VAL A 89 7.82 0.38 -4.46
C VAL A 89 8.48 -0.72 -5.29
N SER A 90 8.15 -1.96 -4.96
CA SER A 90 8.57 -3.14 -5.72
C SER A 90 7.36 -3.88 -6.24
N VAL A 91 7.34 -4.17 -7.54
CA VAL A 91 6.24 -4.87 -8.23
C VAL A 91 6.74 -6.21 -8.75
N PHE A 92 5.99 -7.27 -8.46
CA PHE A 92 6.34 -8.64 -8.80
C PHE A 92 5.21 -9.33 -9.56
N THR A 93 5.59 -10.09 -10.60
CA THR A 93 4.70 -11.13 -11.13
C THR A 93 4.87 -12.38 -10.27
N ALA A 94 3.79 -12.85 -9.65
CA ALA A 94 3.82 -13.94 -8.70
C ALA A 94 2.76 -15.00 -8.98
N GLN A 95 3.01 -16.21 -8.47
CA GLN A 95 2.07 -17.32 -8.39
C GLN A 95 1.94 -17.76 -6.93
N LYS A 96 0.71 -17.99 -6.46
CA LYS A 96 0.49 -18.54 -5.11
C LYS A 96 1.05 -19.96 -5.07
N ALA A 97 2.00 -20.18 -4.17
CA ALA A 97 2.51 -21.50 -3.84
C ALA A 97 1.75 -22.06 -2.63
N HIS A 98 1.44 -23.35 -2.66
CA HIS A 98 0.95 -24.05 -1.48
C HIS A 98 2.15 -24.67 -0.76
N ILE A 99 2.36 -24.28 0.50
CA ILE A 99 3.33 -24.94 1.38
C ILE A 99 2.52 -25.90 2.27
N PRO A 100 2.78 -27.22 2.20
CA PRO A 100 2.13 -28.18 3.10
C PRO A 100 2.39 -27.80 4.55
N GLN A 101 1.35 -27.76 5.37
CA GLN A 101 1.53 -27.64 6.81
C GLN A 101 1.85 -29.03 7.40
N PRO A 102 2.76 -29.11 8.39
CA PRO A 102 3.11 -30.36 9.05
C PRO A 102 1.95 -31.00 9.80
#